data_AF-A0A6M8NND0-F1
#
_entry.id   AF-A0A6M8NND0-F1
#
_cell.length_a   1.000
_cell.length_b   1.000
_cell.length_c   1.000
_cell.angle_alpha   90.00
_cell.angle_beta   90.00
_cell.angle_gamma   90.00
#
_symmetry.space_group_name_H-M   'P 1'
#
loop_
_entity.id
_entity.type
_entity.pdbx_description
1 polymer ?
#
loop_
_entity_poly.entity_id
_entity_poly.type
_entity_poly.pdbx_seq_one_letter_code
_entity_poly.pdbx_strand_id
1 'polypeptide(L)'
;MHKKLEKILECIEDIDFILNHNEFVITQTIEDKILKPAIKMNIVRIAEEFENFNNDYEINILKNFKNEDLKSMSDIYSNYGLDDTIVENIVKNHLPTIKATIVKMKEEIQKSKTRLSEKNKAKLKELEIFKNNFRIHILNGWTDLVFELGKNIEELCKLANCGLPKIEYIQSKYASLRFDYYFETPVPKIVEKLIDSLIYQAEDKSERICEFCGADGEIRIKKSTNWYIAICDKCANERNDLVKIKEFGN
;
A
#
# COMPACT_ATOMS: atom_id res chain seq x y z
N MET A 1 4.04 -1.64 8.82
CA MET A 1 4.86 -2.25 7.76
C MET A 1 5.12 -3.69 8.23
N HIS A 2 5.79 -4.57 7.48
CA HIS A 2 6.05 -5.92 8.02
C HIS A 2 7.02 -5.79 9.21
N LYS A 3 6.71 -6.39 10.37
CA LYS A 3 7.48 -6.20 11.62
C LYS A 3 8.98 -6.52 11.46
N LYS A 4 9.33 -7.52 10.65
CA LYS A 4 10.73 -7.87 10.35
C LYS A 4 11.47 -6.76 9.57
N LEU A 5 10.79 -6.12 8.61
CA LEU A 5 11.36 -5.00 7.85
C LEU A 5 11.56 -3.74 8.71
N GLU A 6 10.68 -3.52 9.70
CA GLU A 6 10.84 -2.45 10.70
C GLU A 6 12.12 -2.65 11.51
N LYS A 7 12.37 -3.86 12.02
CA LYS A 7 13.60 -4.18 12.76
C LYS A 7 14.87 -4.06 11.91
N ILE A 8 14.84 -4.52 10.65
CA ILE A 8 15.98 -4.37 9.75
C ILE A 8 16.30 -2.89 9.56
N LEU A 9 15.27 -2.06 9.36
CA LEU A 9 15.44 -0.62 9.20
C LEU A 9 16.03 0.03 10.47
N GLU A 10 15.53 -0.33 11.65
CA GLU A 10 16.08 0.13 12.93
C GLU A 10 17.57 -0.22 13.08
N CYS A 11 17.98 -1.45 12.76
CA CYS A 11 19.39 -1.85 12.82
C CYS A 11 20.27 -1.04 11.86
N ILE A 12 19.76 -0.70 10.67
CA ILE A 12 20.49 0.14 9.71
C ILE A 12 20.58 1.58 10.23
N GLU A 13 19.51 2.12 10.80
CA GLU A 13 19.49 3.46 11.37
C GLU A 13 20.44 3.60 12.58
N ASP A 14 20.55 2.55 13.41
CA ASP A 14 21.53 2.49 14.50
C ASP A 14 22.97 2.51 13.96
N ILE A 15 23.25 1.76 12.89
CA ILE A 15 24.57 1.78 12.22
C ILE A 15 24.84 3.16 11.63
N ASP A 16 23.88 3.75 10.92
CA ASP A 16 24.01 5.10 10.36
C ASP A 16 24.26 6.13 11.47
N PHE A 17 23.58 6.01 12.61
CA PHE A 17 23.80 6.88 13.77
C PHE A 17 25.23 6.73 14.29
N ILE A 18 25.72 5.50 14.50
CA ILE A 18 27.10 5.23 14.92
C ILE A 18 28.11 5.84 13.94
N LEU A 19 27.89 5.72 12.63
CA LEU A 19 28.81 6.24 11.63
C LEU A 19 28.80 7.78 11.55
N ASN A 20 27.63 8.42 11.70
CA ASN A 20 27.48 9.86 11.56
C ASN A 20 27.74 10.66 12.84
N HIS A 21 27.74 10.03 14.02
CA HIS A 21 28.00 10.71 15.30
C HIS A 21 29.50 10.88 15.60
N ASN A 22 30.37 10.29 14.78
CA ASN A 22 31.81 10.35 14.94
C ASN A 22 32.42 11.15 13.79
N GLU A 23 33.42 12.01 14.05
CA GLU A 23 34.20 12.69 13.00
C GLU A 23 35.07 11.72 12.16
N PHE A 24 34.96 10.42 12.45
CA PHE A 24 35.73 9.35 11.83
C PHE A 24 35.18 8.96 10.46
N VAL A 25 36.09 8.67 9.53
CA VAL A 25 35.73 8.00 8.27
C VAL A 25 35.35 6.54 8.59
N ILE A 26 34.44 5.93 7.81
CA ILE A 26 33.94 4.55 7.99
C ILE A 26 35.05 3.55 8.38
N THR A 27 36.19 3.60 7.71
CA THR A 27 37.35 2.73 7.97
C THR A 27 37.88 2.88 9.40
N GLN A 28 37.97 4.10 9.92
CA GLN A 28 38.41 4.37 11.29
C GLN A 28 37.37 3.90 12.33
N THR A 29 36.08 4.03 12.03
CA THR A 29 35.00 3.55 12.91
C THR A 29 34.98 2.02 13.02
N ILE A 30 35.32 1.31 11.95
CA ILE A 30 35.39 -0.16 11.93
C ILE A 30 36.65 -0.70 12.64
N GLU A 31 37.67 0.13 12.84
CA GLU A 31 38.85 -0.19 13.64
C GLU A 31 38.67 0.09 15.14
N ASP A 32 37.67 0.90 15.51
CA ASP A 32 37.38 1.25 16.89
C ASP A 32 36.89 0.03 17.71
N LYS A 33 37.47 -0.18 18.90
CA LYS A 33 37.23 -1.37 19.73
C LYS A 33 35.83 -1.47 20.32
N ILE A 34 35.07 -0.38 20.37
CA ILE A 34 33.73 -0.29 20.94
C ILE A 34 32.68 -0.25 19.84
N LEU A 35 32.89 0.59 18.82
CA LEU A 35 31.92 0.82 17.75
C LEU A 35 31.82 -0.36 16.79
N LYS A 36 32.95 -1.03 16.52
CA LYS A 36 32.99 -2.20 15.63
C LYS A 36 32.11 -3.36 16.12
N PRO A 37 32.18 -3.84 17.38
CA PRO A 37 31.25 -4.84 17.87
C PRO A 37 29.78 -4.45 17.73
N ALA A 38 29.44 -3.17 17.96
CA ALA A 38 28.06 -2.68 17.82
C ALA A 38 27.57 -2.75 16.36
N ILE A 39 28.41 -2.32 15.41
CA ILE A 39 28.11 -2.43 13.97
C ILE A 39 27.96 -3.91 13.57
N LYS A 40 28.91 -4.77 13.96
CA LYS A 40 28.86 -6.21 13.65
C LYS A 40 27.60 -6.87 14.21
N MET A 41 27.20 -6.55 15.43
CA MET A 41 25.99 -7.09 16.05
C MET A 41 24.74 -6.70 15.27
N ASN A 42 24.62 -5.43 14.85
CA ASN A 42 23.48 -5.00 14.05
C ASN A 42 23.47 -5.64 12.65
N ILE A 43 24.63 -5.85 12.01
CA ILE A 43 24.72 -6.59 10.75
C ILE A 43 24.24 -8.04 10.91
N VAL A 44 24.66 -8.73 11.98
CA VAL A 44 24.21 -10.10 12.26
C VAL A 44 22.71 -10.15 12.48
N ARG A 45 22.14 -9.22 13.24
CA ARG A 45 20.68 -9.12 13.44
C ARG A 45 19.92 -8.93 12.14
N ILE A 46 20.45 -8.10 11.23
CA ILE A 46 19.85 -7.92 9.90
C ILE A 46 19.84 -9.27 9.14
N ALA A 47 20.97 -9.98 9.12
CA ALA A 47 21.09 -11.27 8.45
C ALA A 47 20.12 -12.32 9.04
N GLU A 48 20.02 -12.39 10.37
CA GLU A 48 19.05 -13.26 11.06
C GLU A 48 17.60 -12.93 10.66
N GLU A 49 17.23 -11.65 10.59
CA GLU A 49 15.87 -11.28 10.19
C GLU A 49 15.58 -11.68 8.74
N PHE A 50 16.55 -11.61 7.82
CA PHE A 50 16.42 -12.07 6.43
C PHE A 50 16.21 -13.59 6.31
N GLU A 51 16.95 -14.39 7.07
CA GLU A 51 16.81 -15.85 7.05
C GLU A 51 15.49 -16.33 7.67
N ASN A 52 14.93 -15.54 8.58
CA ASN A 52 13.65 -15.85 9.18
C ASN A 52 12.45 -15.65 8.23
N PHE A 53 12.62 -15.15 7.00
CA PHE A 53 11.54 -15.05 6.00
C PHE A 53 11.22 -16.44 5.41
N ASN A 54 10.17 -17.11 5.91
CA ASN A 54 9.98 -18.56 5.71
C ASN A 54 8.62 -18.98 5.12
N ASN A 55 7.67 -18.05 4.95
CA ASN A 55 6.36 -18.34 4.38
C ASN A 55 6.16 -17.71 2.98
N ASP A 56 5.15 -18.15 2.22
CA ASP A 56 4.92 -17.72 0.83
C ASP A 56 4.76 -16.20 0.67
N TYR A 57 4.14 -15.54 1.65
CA TYR A 57 4.00 -14.09 1.67
C TYR A 57 5.37 -13.41 1.87
N GLU A 58 6.16 -13.92 2.81
CA GLU A 58 7.51 -13.47 3.13
C GLU A 58 8.51 -13.71 1.98
N ILE A 59 8.41 -14.82 1.26
CA ILE A 59 9.22 -15.09 0.07
C ILE A 59 8.94 -14.06 -1.04
N ASN A 60 7.68 -13.62 -1.20
CA ASN A 60 7.36 -12.54 -2.14
C ASN A 60 7.94 -11.19 -1.72
N ILE A 61 8.17 -10.95 -0.42
CA ILE A 61 8.89 -9.75 0.05
C ILE A 61 10.35 -9.79 -0.40
N LEU A 62 11.02 -10.94 -0.25
CA LEU A 62 12.43 -11.11 -0.62
C LEU A 62 12.71 -10.78 -2.09
N LYS A 63 11.76 -11.05 -3.00
CA LYS A 63 11.87 -10.74 -4.44
C LYS A 63 12.09 -9.26 -4.78
N ASN A 64 11.87 -8.35 -3.82
CA ASN A 64 12.09 -6.92 -4.01
C ASN A 64 13.55 -6.49 -3.79
N PHE A 65 14.35 -7.34 -3.13
CA PHE A 65 15.76 -7.06 -2.85
C PHE A 65 16.66 -7.58 -3.96
N LYS A 66 17.85 -7.00 -4.09
CA LYS A 66 18.84 -7.49 -5.04
C LYS A 66 19.39 -8.85 -4.59
N ASN A 67 19.69 -9.71 -5.55
CA ASN A 67 20.28 -11.02 -5.26
C ASN A 67 21.64 -10.91 -4.54
N GLU A 68 22.43 -9.88 -4.84
CA GLU A 68 23.71 -9.62 -4.16
C GLU A 68 23.52 -9.30 -2.67
N ASP A 69 22.49 -8.52 -2.32
CA ASP A 69 22.17 -8.15 -0.95
C ASP A 69 21.69 -9.39 -0.16
N LEU A 70 20.79 -10.18 -0.77
CA LEU A 70 20.28 -11.42 -0.16
C LEU A 70 21.40 -12.44 0.06
N LYS A 71 22.27 -12.62 -0.93
CA LYS A 71 23.41 -13.53 -0.83
C LYS A 71 24.36 -13.09 0.30
N SER A 72 24.68 -11.80 0.36
CA SER A 72 25.53 -11.29 1.44
C SER A 72 24.94 -11.57 2.81
N MET A 73 23.62 -11.39 3.01
CA MET A 73 22.98 -11.67 4.30
C MET A 73 22.99 -13.17 4.65
N SER A 74 22.78 -14.04 3.67
CA SER A 74 22.82 -15.49 3.88
C SER A 74 24.23 -16.01 4.19
N ASP A 75 25.26 -15.45 3.54
CA ASP A 75 26.66 -15.75 3.81
C ASP A 75 27.04 -15.36 5.26
N ILE A 76 26.56 -14.20 5.74
CA ILE A 76 26.80 -13.71 7.11
C ILE A 76 26.12 -14.61 8.15
N TYR A 77 24.87 -15.00 7.90
CA TYR A 77 24.15 -15.90 8.81
C TYR A 77 24.83 -17.26 8.92
N SER A 78 25.32 -17.78 7.79
CA SER A 78 26.02 -19.06 7.74
C SER A 78 27.41 -18.99 8.38
N ASN A 79 28.04 -17.80 8.36
CA ASN A 79 29.38 -17.58 8.87
C ASN A 79 29.44 -16.26 9.66
N TYR A 80 29.18 -16.34 10.97
CA TYR A 80 29.25 -15.21 11.92
C TYR A 80 30.63 -14.53 12.00
N GLY A 81 31.66 -15.07 11.33
CA GLY A 81 32.97 -14.45 11.16
C GLY A 81 32.94 -13.29 10.17
N LEU A 82 32.66 -12.09 10.66
CA LEU A 82 32.77 -10.86 9.88
C LEU A 82 34.19 -10.30 10.01
N ASP A 83 35.05 -10.46 9.01
CA ASP A 83 36.26 -9.65 8.94
C ASP A 83 35.95 -8.19 8.58
N ASP A 84 36.92 -7.32 8.75
CA ASP A 84 36.69 -5.87 8.66
C ASP A 84 36.44 -5.41 7.22
N THR A 85 37.00 -6.12 6.24
CA THR A 85 36.76 -5.84 4.82
C THR A 85 35.34 -6.19 4.41
N ILE A 86 34.81 -7.29 4.94
CA ILE A 86 33.42 -7.70 4.76
C ILE A 86 32.47 -6.68 5.40
N VAL A 87 32.74 -6.25 6.64
CA VAL A 87 31.93 -5.22 7.31
C VAL A 87 31.91 -3.93 6.52
N GLU A 88 33.08 -3.46 6.08
CA GLU A 88 33.20 -2.22 5.32
C GLU A 88 32.44 -2.30 3.99
N ASN A 89 32.53 -3.43 3.29
CA ASN A 89 31.77 -3.66 2.06
C ASN A 89 30.25 -3.64 2.30
N ILE A 90 29.77 -4.31 3.36
CA ILE A 90 28.34 -4.35 3.72
C ILE A 90 27.82 -2.94 4.02
N VAL A 91 28.53 -2.20 4.87
CA VAL A 91 28.16 -0.84 5.27
C VAL A 91 28.10 0.09 4.06
N LYS A 92 29.07 0.01 3.14
CA LYS A 92 29.13 0.90 1.98
C LYS A 92 28.16 0.52 0.87
N ASN A 93 27.97 -0.76 0.60
CA ASN A 93 27.35 -1.22 -0.65
C ASN A 93 25.99 -1.90 -0.46
N HIS A 94 25.77 -2.62 0.65
CA HIS A 94 24.56 -3.44 0.85
C HIS A 94 23.53 -2.77 1.77
N LEU A 95 23.94 -2.17 2.90
CA LEU A 95 22.98 -1.52 3.80
C LEU A 95 22.23 -0.35 3.14
N PRO A 96 22.88 0.52 2.33
CA PRO A 96 22.17 1.60 1.66
C PRO A 96 21.12 1.11 0.65
N THR A 97 21.41 0.04 -0.10
CA THR A 97 20.48 -0.54 -1.09
C THR A 97 19.30 -1.23 -0.40
N ILE A 98 19.56 -1.97 0.68
CA ILE A 98 18.53 -2.59 1.52
C ILE A 98 17.62 -1.51 2.11
N LYS A 99 18.20 -0.46 2.72
CA LYS A 99 17.45 0.68 3.29
C LYS A 99 16.57 1.34 2.24
N ALA A 100 17.13 1.66 1.07
CA ALA A 100 16.38 2.28 -0.02
C ALA A 100 15.20 1.41 -0.48
N THR A 101 15.41 0.10 -0.57
CA THR A 101 14.35 -0.86 -0.92
C THR A 101 13.23 -0.86 0.13
N ILE A 102 13.56 -0.97 1.41
CA ILE A 102 12.57 -0.97 2.50
C ILE A 102 11.79 0.34 2.55
N VAL A 103 12.48 1.48 2.40
CA VAL A 103 11.83 2.81 2.37
C VAL A 103 10.88 2.92 1.19
N LYS A 104 11.30 2.50 -0.01
CA LYS A 104 10.44 2.47 -1.20
C LYS A 104 9.20 1.60 -0.97
N MET A 105 9.36 0.40 -0.41
CA MET A 105 8.24 -0.47 -0.06
C MET A 105 7.30 0.19 0.95
N LYS A 106 7.83 0.88 1.96
CA LYS A 106 7.04 1.63 2.95
C LYS A 106 6.21 2.73 2.28
N GLU A 107 6.82 3.49 1.37
CA GLU A 107 6.13 4.52 0.60
C GLU A 107 5.04 3.93 -0.31
N GLU A 108 5.31 2.82 -1.00
CA GLU A 108 4.33 2.15 -1.85
C GLU A 108 3.15 1.59 -1.05
N ILE A 109 3.42 1.00 0.11
CA ILE A 109 2.37 0.58 1.05
C ILE A 109 1.56 1.79 1.50
N GLN A 110 2.19 2.91 1.83
CA GLN A 110 1.50 4.14 2.23
C GLN A 110 0.67 4.75 1.09
N LYS A 111 1.18 4.70 -0.15
CA LYS A 111 0.47 5.13 -1.37
C LYS A 111 -0.72 4.21 -1.64
N SER A 112 -0.57 2.90 -1.50
CA SER A 112 -1.67 1.93 -1.64
C SER A 112 -2.72 2.09 -0.54
N LYS A 113 -2.32 2.55 0.65
CA LYS A 113 -3.26 2.94 1.69
C LYS A 113 -4.02 4.22 1.36
N THR A 114 -3.56 5.06 0.43
CA THR A 114 -4.17 6.38 0.14
C THR A 114 -4.71 6.50 -1.29
N ARG A 115 -4.56 5.45 -2.12
CA ARG A 115 -5.01 5.37 -3.52
C ARG A 115 -5.28 3.91 -3.91
N LEU A 116 -6.03 3.72 -4.99
CA LEU A 116 -6.21 2.42 -5.61
C LEU A 116 -4.87 1.80 -6.04
N SER A 117 -4.61 0.55 -5.66
CA SER A 117 -3.41 -0.22 -6.00
C SER A 117 -3.38 -0.62 -7.47
N GLU A 118 -2.19 -0.88 -8.03
CA GLU A 118 -2.05 -1.32 -9.42
C GLU A 118 -2.76 -2.66 -9.68
N LYS A 119 -2.75 -3.59 -8.71
CA LYS A 119 -3.52 -4.83 -8.79
C LYS A 119 -5.01 -4.56 -8.95
N ASN A 120 -5.57 -3.64 -8.16
CA ASN A 120 -6.99 -3.33 -8.22
C ASN A 120 -7.36 -2.52 -9.46
N LYS A 121 -6.47 -1.65 -9.94
CA LYS A 121 -6.63 -1.00 -11.25
C LYS A 121 -6.65 -2.02 -12.39
N ALA A 122 -5.75 -3.01 -12.36
CA ALA A 122 -5.71 -4.08 -13.34
C ALA A 122 -7.01 -4.91 -13.31
N LYS A 123 -7.51 -5.25 -12.12
CA LYS A 123 -8.81 -5.92 -11.95
C LYS A 123 -9.94 -5.14 -12.60
N LEU A 124 -10.07 -3.82 -12.34
CA LEU A 124 -11.13 -3.02 -12.96
C LEU A 124 -11.01 -3.03 -14.50
N LYS A 125 -9.80 -2.98 -15.04
CA LYS A 125 -9.56 -2.99 -16.50
C LYS A 125 -9.88 -4.33 -17.19
N GLU A 126 -10.24 -5.37 -16.45
CA GLU A 126 -10.79 -6.61 -17.03
C GLU A 126 -12.16 -6.37 -17.68
N LEU A 127 -12.90 -5.33 -17.25
CA LEU A 127 -14.19 -4.93 -17.81
C LEU A 127 -13.99 -3.87 -18.91
N GLU A 128 -14.70 -4.02 -20.03
CA GLU A 128 -14.69 -3.11 -21.18
C GLU A 128 -15.06 -1.67 -20.80
N ILE A 129 -16.06 -1.50 -19.92
CA ILE A 129 -16.54 -0.20 -19.42
C ILE A 129 -15.44 0.62 -18.74
N PHE A 130 -14.42 -0.04 -18.20
CA PHE A 130 -13.30 0.59 -17.49
C PHE A 130 -11.98 0.62 -18.29
N LYS A 131 -11.98 0.24 -19.58
CA LYS A 131 -10.76 0.29 -20.40
C LYS A 131 -10.36 1.71 -20.82
N ASN A 132 -11.34 2.59 -21.00
CA ASN A 132 -11.09 3.96 -21.38
C ASN A 132 -10.46 4.75 -20.21
N ASN A 133 -9.79 5.86 -20.53
CA ASN A 133 -9.28 6.75 -19.49
C ASN A 133 -10.43 7.53 -18.85
N PHE A 134 -10.53 7.45 -17.53
CA PHE A 134 -11.46 8.23 -16.69
C PHE A 134 -10.77 8.59 -15.37
N ARG A 135 -11.34 9.53 -14.61
CA ARG A 135 -10.74 9.94 -13.34
C ARG A 135 -11.24 9.05 -12.22
N ILE A 136 -10.31 8.33 -11.58
CA ILE A 136 -10.60 7.42 -10.46
C ILE A 136 -9.92 7.88 -9.18
N HIS A 137 -10.73 8.19 -8.17
CA HIS A 137 -10.34 8.72 -6.86
C HIS A 137 -11.04 7.93 -5.75
N ILE A 138 -10.86 6.61 -5.76
CA ILE A 138 -11.31 5.69 -4.72
C ILE A 138 -10.12 4.94 -4.11
N LEU A 139 -10.36 4.33 -2.95
CA LEU A 139 -9.42 3.47 -2.24
C LEU A 139 -9.72 1.98 -2.52
N ASN A 140 -8.82 1.09 -2.09
CA ASN A 140 -8.87 -0.33 -2.44
C ASN A 140 -10.12 -1.06 -1.98
N GLY A 141 -10.75 -0.64 -0.88
CA GLY A 141 -11.89 -1.32 -0.29
C GLY A 141 -13.16 -1.27 -1.12
N TRP A 142 -13.29 -0.30 -2.03
CA TRP A 142 -14.44 -0.23 -2.94
C TRP A 142 -14.19 -0.89 -4.30
N THR A 143 -13.04 -1.53 -4.51
CA THR A 143 -12.70 -2.17 -5.81
C THR A 143 -13.76 -3.19 -6.22
N ASP A 144 -14.17 -4.05 -5.29
CA ASP A 144 -15.10 -5.14 -5.59
C ASP A 144 -16.50 -4.60 -5.87
N LEU A 145 -16.97 -3.62 -5.09
CA LEU A 145 -18.23 -2.92 -5.32
C LEU A 145 -18.27 -2.26 -6.71
N VAL A 146 -17.20 -1.55 -7.09
CA VAL A 146 -17.12 -0.87 -8.39
C VAL A 146 -17.00 -1.87 -9.54
N PHE A 147 -16.27 -2.97 -9.34
CA PHE A 147 -16.19 -4.05 -10.32
C PHE A 147 -17.56 -4.69 -10.56
N GLU A 148 -18.29 -5.02 -9.49
CA GLU A 148 -19.65 -5.57 -9.59
C GLU A 148 -20.61 -4.60 -10.28
N LEU A 149 -20.55 -3.30 -9.92
CA LEU A 149 -21.34 -2.27 -10.58
C LEU A 149 -21.05 -2.21 -12.09
N GLY A 150 -19.78 -2.17 -12.48
CA GLY A 150 -19.36 -2.15 -13.88
C GLY A 150 -19.86 -3.38 -14.64
N LYS A 151 -19.71 -4.57 -14.05
CA LYS A 151 -20.19 -5.83 -14.62
C LYS A 151 -21.70 -5.82 -14.84
N ASN A 152 -22.47 -5.36 -13.85
CA ASN A 152 -23.93 -5.26 -13.95
C ASN A 152 -24.37 -4.29 -15.05
N ILE A 153 -23.66 -3.17 -15.21
CA ILE A 153 -23.92 -2.20 -16.29
C ILE A 153 -23.61 -2.82 -17.67
N GLU A 154 -22.49 -3.53 -17.82
CA GLU A 154 -22.15 -4.22 -19.07
C GLU A 154 -23.19 -5.28 -19.46
N GLU A 155 -23.62 -6.09 -18.49
CA GLU A 155 -24.66 -7.10 -18.69
C GLU A 155 -25.99 -6.45 -19.10
N LEU A 156 -26.39 -5.37 -18.44
CA LEU A 156 -27.59 -4.60 -18.78
C LEU A 156 -27.51 -4.03 -20.20
N CYS A 157 -26.42 -3.39 -20.59
CA CYS A 157 -26.24 -2.83 -21.93
C CYS A 157 -26.25 -3.94 -23.00
N LYS A 158 -25.66 -5.10 -22.71
CA LYS A 158 -25.70 -6.27 -23.59
C LYS A 158 -27.13 -6.79 -23.78
N LEU A 159 -27.90 -6.89 -22.70
CA LEU A 159 -29.30 -7.32 -22.77
C LEU A 159 -30.19 -6.31 -23.52
N ALA A 160 -29.92 -5.01 -23.36
CA ALA A 160 -30.63 -3.95 -24.04
C ALA A 160 -30.17 -3.72 -25.50
N ASN A 161 -29.13 -4.44 -25.95
CA ASN A 161 -28.49 -4.28 -27.26
C ASN A 161 -28.09 -2.81 -27.55
N CYS A 162 -27.44 -2.16 -26.58
CA CYS A 162 -26.92 -0.79 -26.71
C CYS A 162 -25.41 -0.72 -26.44
N GLY A 163 -24.79 0.40 -26.80
CA GLY A 163 -23.40 0.68 -26.45
C GLY A 163 -23.19 0.78 -24.94
N LEU A 164 -21.93 0.73 -24.50
CA LEU A 164 -21.55 0.99 -23.11
C LEU A 164 -21.47 2.51 -22.86
N PRO A 165 -21.83 2.99 -21.66
CA PRO A 165 -21.60 4.37 -21.29
C PRO A 165 -20.10 4.64 -21.14
N LYS A 166 -19.70 5.89 -21.38
CA LYS A 166 -18.38 6.39 -21.00
C LYS A 166 -18.41 6.88 -19.56
N ILE A 167 -17.43 6.46 -18.79
CA ILE A 167 -17.25 6.89 -17.40
C ILE A 167 -16.47 8.20 -17.39
N GLU A 168 -16.97 9.17 -16.65
CA GLU A 168 -16.30 10.46 -16.47
C GLU A 168 -15.50 10.47 -15.15
N TYR A 169 -16.16 10.11 -14.05
CA TYR A 169 -15.58 10.10 -12.71
C TYR A 169 -16.04 8.90 -11.88
N ILE A 170 -15.12 8.33 -11.11
CA ILE A 170 -15.42 7.44 -9.98
C ILE A 170 -14.67 7.99 -8.77
N GLN A 171 -15.38 8.42 -7.73
CA GLN A 171 -14.75 9.08 -6.59
C GLN A 171 -15.50 8.85 -5.27
N SER A 172 -14.79 9.03 -4.15
CA SER A 172 -15.41 9.16 -2.83
C SER A 172 -15.88 10.60 -2.61
N LYS A 173 -17.15 10.77 -2.20
CA LYS A 173 -17.74 12.05 -1.84
C LYS A 173 -18.72 11.87 -0.68
N TYR A 174 -18.41 12.50 0.45
CA TYR A 174 -19.17 12.36 1.70
C TYR A 174 -19.29 10.91 2.21
N ALA A 175 -18.20 10.14 2.16
CA ALA A 175 -18.16 8.71 2.51
C ALA A 175 -19.05 7.78 1.64
N SER A 176 -19.55 8.29 0.51
CA SER A 176 -20.32 7.53 -0.47
C SER A 176 -19.63 7.56 -1.83
N LEU A 177 -19.82 6.51 -2.61
CA LEU A 177 -19.36 6.41 -3.99
C LEU A 177 -20.09 7.45 -4.85
N ARG A 178 -19.39 8.01 -5.84
CA ARG A 178 -19.97 8.72 -6.97
C ARG A 178 -19.49 8.09 -8.26
N PHE A 179 -20.42 7.87 -9.18
CA PHE A 179 -20.18 7.21 -10.45
C PHE A 179 -20.86 8.01 -11.56
N ASP A 180 -20.10 8.89 -12.20
CA ASP A 180 -20.61 9.79 -13.24
C ASP A 180 -20.35 9.19 -14.62
N TYR A 181 -21.38 9.13 -15.47
CA TYR A 181 -21.33 8.54 -16.79
C TYR A 181 -22.12 9.35 -17.82
N TYR A 182 -21.83 9.12 -19.10
CA TYR A 182 -22.63 9.62 -20.20
C TYR A 182 -22.60 8.66 -21.39
N PHE A 183 -23.63 8.72 -22.25
CA PHE A 183 -23.62 8.02 -23.54
C PHE A 183 -23.24 8.97 -24.67
N GLU A 184 -22.41 8.51 -25.60
CA GLU A 184 -22.08 9.28 -26.82
C GLU A 184 -23.20 9.24 -27.85
N THR A 185 -23.97 8.14 -27.86
CA THR A 185 -25.13 7.95 -28.72
C THR A 185 -26.37 7.79 -27.86
N PRO A 186 -27.53 8.36 -28.25
CA PRO A 186 -28.75 8.21 -27.48
C PRO A 186 -29.12 6.74 -27.28
N VAL A 187 -29.47 6.37 -26.05
CA VAL A 187 -30.00 5.06 -25.69
C VAL A 187 -31.44 5.20 -25.19
N PRO A 188 -32.23 4.10 -25.12
CA PRO A 188 -33.55 4.16 -24.53
C PRO A 188 -33.49 4.66 -23.08
N LYS A 189 -34.33 5.64 -22.72
CA LYS A 189 -34.39 6.23 -21.36
C LYS A 189 -34.56 5.22 -20.23
N ILE A 190 -35.15 4.05 -20.53
CA ILE A 190 -35.28 2.97 -19.55
C ILE A 190 -33.92 2.39 -19.17
N VAL A 191 -32.96 2.31 -20.10
CA VAL A 191 -31.60 1.84 -19.84
C VAL A 191 -30.89 2.81 -18.91
N GLU A 192 -30.95 4.12 -19.17
CA GLU A 192 -30.39 5.15 -18.29
C GLU A 192 -30.94 5.02 -16.86
N LYS A 193 -32.27 4.93 -16.71
CA LYS A 193 -32.90 4.75 -15.39
C LYS A 193 -32.47 3.48 -14.67
N LEU A 194 -32.23 2.39 -15.40
CA LEU A 194 -31.77 1.14 -14.81
C LEU A 194 -30.31 1.25 -14.37
N ILE A 195 -29.46 1.90 -15.16
CA ILE A 195 -28.07 2.20 -14.77
C ILE A 195 -28.06 3.10 -13.53
N ASP A 196 -28.86 4.17 -13.52
CA ASP A 196 -28.99 5.06 -12.36
C ASP A 196 -29.42 4.29 -11.12
N SER A 197 -30.36 3.35 -11.25
CA SER A 197 -30.78 2.49 -10.15
C SER A 197 -29.67 1.58 -9.62
N LEU A 198 -28.84 1.02 -10.51
CA LEU A 198 -27.66 0.23 -10.12
C LEU A 198 -26.63 1.10 -9.38
N ILE A 199 -26.41 2.32 -9.88
CA ILE A 199 -25.51 3.29 -9.25
C ILE A 199 -26.04 3.64 -7.86
N TYR A 200 -27.30 4.03 -7.71
CA TYR A 200 -27.90 4.36 -6.41
C TYR A 200 -27.74 3.23 -5.38
N GLN A 201 -27.91 1.97 -5.79
CA GLN A 201 -27.69 0.84 -4.90
C GLN A 201 -26.21 0.70 -4.49
N ALA A 202 -25.27 0.96 -5.41
CA ALA A 202 -23.85 0.94 -5.10
C ALA A 202 -23.45 2.11 -4.18
N GLU A 203 -24.00 3.30 -4.41
CA GLU A 203 -23.79 4.47 -3.54
C GLU A 203 -24.26 4.18 -2.10
N ASP A 204 -25.46 3.63 -1.92
CA ASP A 204 -25.98 3.25 -0.60
C ASP A 204 -25.15 2.14 0.09
N LYS A 205 -24.69 1.14 -0.68
CA LYS A 205 -23.80 0.09 -0.14
C LYS A 205 -22.45 0.64 0.29
N SER A 206 -21.89 1.59 -0.46
CA SER A 206 -20.54 2.11 -0.24
C SER A 206 -20.36 2.77 1.14
N GLU A 207 -21.43 3.37 1.69
CA GLU A 207 -21.43 4.03 3.00
C GLU A 207 -21.17 3.06 4.17
N ARG A 208 -21.36 1.76 3.93
CA ARG A 208 -21.17 0.68 4.90
C ARG A 208 -19.92 -0.14 4.63
N ILE A 209 -19.15 0.20 3.60
CA ILE A 209 -17.95 -0.53 3.21
C ILE A 209 -16.73 0.33 3.49
N CYS A 210 -15.79 -0.19 4.27
CA CYS A 210 -14.53 0.45 4.57
C CYS A 210 -13.77 0.76 3.27
N GLU A 211 -13.53 2.05 3.00
CA GLU A 211 -12.85 2.51 1.79
C GLU A 211 -11.45 1.91 1.65
N PHE A 212 -10.76 1.56 2.73
CA PHE A 212 -9.39 1.03 2.67
C PHE A 212 -9.32 -0.47 2.39
N CYS A 213 -10.20 -1.27 3.00
CA CYS A 213 -10.04 -2.73 3.03
C CYS A 213 -11.27 -3.53 2.58
N GLY A 214 -12.43 -2.90 2.41
CA GLY A 214 -13.65 -3.56 1.92
C GLY A 214 -14.46 -4.29 2.98
N ALA A 215 -14.01 -4.33 4.23
CA ALA A 215 -14.79 -4.86 5.34
C ALA A 215 -15.93 -3.90 5.75
N ASP A 216 -16.86 -4.37 6.57
CA ASP A 216 -17.92 -3.52 7.13
C ASP A 216 -17.33 -2.31 7.87
N GLY A 217 -17.83 -1.14 7.53
CA GLY A 217 -17.38 0.15 8.03
C GLY A 217 -18.54 1.02 8.48
N GLU A 218 -18.18 2.10 9.14
CA GLU A 218 -19.10 3.17 9.52
C GLU A 218 -18.51 4.52 9.11
N ILE A 219 -19.37 5.52 8.93
CA ILE A 219 -18.91 6.85 8.55
C ILE A 219 -18.20 7.52 9.74
N ARG A 220 -16.97 7.98 9.48
CA ARG A 220 -16.14 8.76 10.40
C ARG A 220 -15.71 10.07 9.77
N ILE A 221 -15.33 11.02 10.61
CA ILE A 221 -14.81 12.32 10.22
C ILE A 221 -13.32 12.36 10.53
N LYS A 222 -12.54 12.81 9.55
CA LYS A 222 -11.14 13.14 9.73
C LYS A 222 -11.02 14.52 10.36
N LYS A 223 -10.54 14.58 11.62
CA LYS A 223 -10.48 15.81 12.43
C LYS A 223 -9.74 16.96 11.73
N SER A 224 -8.67 16.66 11.00
CA SER A 224 -7.81 17.66 10.36
C SER A 224 -8.43 18.33 9.14
N THR A 225 -9.37 17.67 8.44
CA THR A 225 -9.88 18.15 7.14
C THR A 225 -11.40 18.17 7.05
N ASN A 226 -12.11 17.78 8.12
CA ASN A 226 -13.57 17.61 8.13
C ASN A 226 -14.08 16.67 7.02
N TRP A 227 -13.24 15.72 6.60
CA TRP A 227 -13.54 14.79 5.51
C TRP A 227 -14.28 13.56 6.04
N TYR A 228 -15.37 13.19 5.39
CA TYR A 228 -16.15 12.00 5.71
C TYR A 228 -15.58 10.78 4.98
N ILE A 229 -15.42 9.67 5.71
CA ILE A 229 -14.92 8.41 5.16
C ILE A 229 -15.65 7.23 5.79
N ALA A 230 -16.04 6.25 4.97
CA ALA A 230 -16.54 4.97 5.47
C ALA A 230 -15.35 4.08 5.85
N ILE A 231 -15.23 3.67 7.12
CA ILE A 231 -14.05 2.95 7.60
C ILE A 231 -14.38 1.99 8.75
N CYS A 232 -13.71 0.83 8.79
CA CYS A 232 -13.80 -0.12 9.89
C CYS A 232 -12.91 0.25 11.08
N ASP A 233 -13.21 -0.29 12.27
CA ASP A 233 -12.44 -0.04 13.51
C ASP A 233 -10.94 -0.33 13.34
N LYS A 234 -10.60 -1.45 12.68
CA LYS A 234 -9.20 -1.85 12.46
C LYS A 234 -8.43 -0.79 11.67
N CYS A 235 -8.97 -0.36 10.53
CA CYS A 235 -8.29 0.63 9.68
C CYS A 235 -8.29 2.02 10.33
N ALA A 236 -9.29 2.34 11.16
CA ALA A 236 -9.31 3.58 11.91
C ALA A 236 -8.28 3.60 13.05
N ASN A 237 -8.09 2.51 13.79
CA ASN A 237 -7.08 2.45 14.86
C ASN A 237 -5.65 2.57 14.32
N GLU A 238 -5.39 2.17 13.07
CA GLU A 238 -4.12 2.43 12.38
C GLU A 238 -3.92 3.91 12.00
N ARG A 239 -4.94 4.77 12.18
CA ARG A 239 -5.00 6.17 11.72
C ARG A 239 -5.51 7.05 12.87
N ASN A 240 -4.59 7.62 13.64
CA ASN A 240 -4.86 8.35 14.89
C ASN A 240 -5.70 9.64 14.76
N ASP A 241 -6.27 9.96 13.60
CA ASP A 241 -6.94 11.24 13.30
C ASP A 241 -8.43 11.12 12.89
N LEU A 242 -9.04 9.95 13.07
CA LEU A 242 -10.43 9.66 12.70
C LEU A 242 -11.34 9.53 13.94
N VAL A 243 -12.50 10.18 13.89
CA VAL A 243 -13.51 10.18 14.98
C VAL A 243 -14.89 9.85 14.46
N LYS A 244 -15.71 9.16 15.27
CA LYS A 244 -17.09 8.81 14.89
C LYS A 244 -17.94 10.08 14.82
N ILE A 245 -18.88 10.15 13.87
CA ILE A 245 -19.79 11.32 13.72
C ILE A 245 -20.50 11.66 15.03
N LYS A 246 -20.93 10.64 15.79
CA LYS A 246 -21.63 10.83 17.08
C LYS A 246 -20.81 11.55 18.15
N GLU A 247 -19.49 11.58 18.02
CA GLU A 247 -18.56 12.22 18.96
C GLU A 247 -18.08 13.60 18.49
N PHE A 248 -18.42 14.02 17.26
CA PHE A 248 -18.00 15.29 16.69
C PHE A 248 -18.91 16.47 17.09
N GLY A 249 -20.03 16.19 17.77
CA GLY A 249 -21.06 17.16 18.16
C GLY A 249 -21.14 17.51 19.64
N ASN A 250 -20.13 17.15 20.45
CA ASN A 250 -20.00 17.54 21.86
C ASN A 250 -18.83 18.50 22.07
#